data_AF-A0A6A5QLJ5-F1
#
_entry.id   AF-A0A6A5QLJ5-F1
#
_cell.length_a   1.000
_cell.length_b   1.000
_cell.length_c   1.000
_cell.angle_alpha   90.00
_cell.angle_beta   90.00
_cell.angle_gamma   90.00
#
_symmetry.space_group_name_H-M   'P 1'
#
loop_
_entity.id
_entity.type
_entity.pdbx_description
1 polymer ?
#
loop_
_entity_poly.entity_id
_entity_poly.type
_entity_poly.pdbx_seq_one_letter_code
_entity_poly.pdbx_strand_id
1 'polypeptide(L)'
;MRDMWNNIAAACFLIALGTGSTIQYLGFHDTTHHSAPLSQLIATTARDVTVFDAPELVTAVDGDDAWTSSVRRGDKLLQGMHMSNKGAAELYGMGESVESPYDGDLHGALESWGYNDNSEALKKVADKECNMDSASGHMLKKTFGDLGMTTKPKSQGGSNECFLIQHYNSPAVILDEKDKTQPEKAKQFYKAPCGTEFRITGAEHTVGVNAEGAAIFAMDIKSPAKAARSLWRRAAKIEELPHIRSFSDISWACWNRAAAGNIQNIKYLFVTMIINTETNRHIKQALKTLKSPKEEAEGWPGSEFEMATDAGKALLGSPVGRWAGYFLMQHKRQLGGSKYISKVRVFKSEKPGSLPYFLFYVEGPDAEIKLVTGAETSQLTENTRNSSVESRLVKMSTDSKSVVKQHFFHAKF
;
A
#
# COMPACT_ATOMS: atom_id res chain seq x y z
N MET A 1 -18.02 -23.27 -20.40
CA MET A 1 -16.93 -22.26 -20.36
C MET A 1 -17.14 -21.14 -19.32
N ARG A 2 -18.22 -21.17 -18.52
CA ARG A 2 -18.39 -20.36 -17.29
C ARG A 2 -18.03 -21.12 -16.00
N ASP A 3 -17.81 -22.43 -16.06
CA ASP A 3 -17.79 -23.29 -14.85
C ASP A 3 -16.41 -23.78 -14.38
N MET A 4 -15.32 -23.25 -14.92
CA MET A 4 -13.96 -23.65 -14.51
C MET A 4 -13.25 -22.62 -13.61
N TRP A 5 -13.80 -21.40 -13.51
CA TRP A 5 -13.23 -20.28 -12.75
C TRP A 5 -13.61 -20.28 -11.26
N ASN A 6 -14.70 -20.94 -10.88
CA ASN A 6 -15.11 -21.03 -9.48
C ASN A 6 -14.28 -22.05 -8.67
N ASN A 7 -13.57 -22.99 -9.29
CA ASN A 7 -13.00 -24.13 -8.55
C ASN A 7 -11.57 -23.91 -8.00
N ILE A 8 -10.76 -23.01 -8.57
CA ILE A 8 -9.37 -22.83 -8.12
C ILE A 8 -9.24 -21.69 -7.09
N ALA A 9 -9.98 -20.60 -7.25
CA ALA A 9 -10.07 -19.55 -6.23
C ALA A 9 -10.84 -20.03 -4.98
N ALA A 10 -11.86 -20.89 -5.14
CA ALA A 10 -12.58 -21.47 -4.00
C ALA A 10 -11.75 -22.52 -3.23
N ALA A 11 -10.83 -23.24 -3.88
CA ALA A 11 -10.04 -24.27 -3.21
C ALA A 11 -9.05 -23.73 -2.16
N CYS A 12 -8.53 -22.51 -2.31
CA CYS A 12 -7.70 -21.86 -1.29
C CYS A 12 -8.52 -21.11 -0.23
N PHE A 13 -9.77 -20.73 -0.53
CA PHE A 13 -10.62 -19.93 0.38
C PHE A 13 -11.52 -20.80 1.29
N LEU A 14 -11.87 -22.03 0.88
CA LEU A 14 -12.77 -22.91 1.63
C LEU A 14 -12.10 -23.73 2.76
N ILE A 15 -10.77 -23.74 2.88
CA ILE A 15 -10.08 -24.53 3.93
C ILE A 15 -9.98 -23.77 5.26
N ALA A 16 -10.34 -22.47 5.32
CA ALA A 16 -10.25 -21.65 6.52
C ALA A 16 -11.50 -21.63 7.43
N LEU A 17 -12.57 -22.36 7.10
CA LEU A 17 -13.76 -22.48 7.95
C LEU A 17 -14.09 -23.96 8.20
N GLY A 18 -13.64 -24.47 9.34
CA GLY A 18 -13.84 -25.87 9.72
C GLY A 18 -15.28 -26.20 10.10
N THR A 19 -15.69 -27.45 9.86
CA THR A 19 -16.26 -28.38 10.85
C THR A 19 -16.49 -29.74 10.19
N GLY A 20 -16.22 -30.81 10.94
CA GLY A 20 -16.13 -32.16 10.41
C GLY A 20 -17.44 -32.75 9.91
N SER A 21 -17.34 -33.66 8.95
CA SER A 21 -18.19 -34.83 8.82
C SER A 21 -17.56 -35.84 7.86
N THR A 22 -17.54 -37.08 8.31
CA THR A 22 -17.11 -38.31 7.63
C THR A 22 -17.84 -38.49 6.30
N ILE A 23 -17.11 -38.85 5.23
CA ILE A 23 -17.71 -39.35 3.99
C ILE A 23 -17.12 -40.74 3.67
N GLN A 24 -18.03 -41.70 3.55
CA GLN A 24 -17.82 -43.10 3.23
C GLN A 24 -17.34 -43.31 1.79
N TYR A 25 -16.48 -44.33 1.63
CA TYR A 25 -16.10 -44.94 0.37
C TYR A 25 -17.30 -45.56 -0.35
N LEU A 26 -17.45 -45.28 -1.65
CA LEU A 26 -18.11 -46.17 -2.61
C LEU A 26 -17.28 -46.16 -3.90
N GLY A 27 -16.71 -47.32 -4.23
CA GLY A 27 -15.99 -47.55 -5.48
C GLY A 27 -16.94 -47.92 -6.62
N PHE A 28 -16.51 -47.68 -7.85
CA PHE A 28 -16.99 -48.38 -9.03
C PHE A 28 -15.90 -48.48 -10.10
N HIS A 29 -16.02 -49.57 -10.86
CA HIS A 29 -15.08 -50.20 -11.76
C HIS A 29 -14.69 -49.41 -13.03
N ASP A 30 -13.39 -49.50 -13.32
CA ASP A 30 -12.71 -49.83 -14.58
C ASP A 30 -13.53 -49.97 -15.89
N THR A 31 -13.14 -49.19 -16.91
CA THR A 31 -12.99 -49.66 -18.30
C THR A 31 -11.91 -48.87 -19.02
N THR A 32 -10.98 -49.60 -19.63
CA THR A 32 -9.83 -49.19 -20.44
C THR A 32 -10.22 -48.74 -21.85
N HIS A 33 -9.54 -47.73 -22.42
CA HIS A 33 -8.71 -47.86 -23.64
C HIS A 33 -8.17 -46.52 -24.18
N HIS A 34 -6.93 -46.61 -24.66
CA HIS A 34 -6.17 -45.73 -25.55
C HIS A 34 -5.45 -44.48 -25.00
N SER A 35 -4.20 -44.78 -24.63
CA SER A 35 -3.02 -43.92 -24.54
C SER A 35 -2.73 -43.11 -25.81
N ALA A 36 -2.56 -41.80 -25.64
CA ALA A 36 -1.74 -40.92 -26.47
C ALA A 36 -0.76 -40.16 -25.54
N PRO A 37 0.46 -39.80 -26.00
CA PRO A 37 1.57 -39.46 -25.11
C PRO A 37 1.41 -38.08 -24.46
N LEU A 38 1.51 -38.06 -23.13
CA LEU A 38 1.35 -36.90 -22.24
C LEU A 38 2.62 -36.02 -22.19
N SER A 39 3.13 -35.58 -23.34
CA SER A 39 4.35 -34.75 -23.40
C SER A 39 4.19 -33.42 -24.17
N GLN A 40 2.98 -33.02 -24.54
CA GLN A 40 2.73 -31.76 -25.27
C GLN A 40 1.54 -30.91 -24.78
N LEU A 41 1.02 -31.14 -23.56
CA LEU A 41 -0.16 -30.42 -23.06
C LEU A 41 0.00 -29.70 -21.70
N ILE A 42 1.23 -29.30 -21.31
CA ILE A 42 1.49 -28.52 -20.07
C ILE A 42 2.20 -27.18 -20.40
N ALA A 43 1.93 -26.60 -21.58
CA ALA A 43 2.53 -25.32 -21.98
C ALA A 43 1.48 -24.24 -22.27
N THR A 44 0.39 -24.16 -21.48
CA THR A 44 -0.62 -23.10 -21.70
C THR A 44 -1.55 -22.82 -20.51
N THR A 45 -1.08 -22.85 -19.26
CA THR A 45 -1.90 -22.40 -18.11
C THR A 45 -1.05 -21.72 -17.03
N ALA A 46 -0.49 -20.57 -17.37
CA ALA A 46 0.02 -19.60 -16.40
C ALA A 46 -0.25 -18.20 -16.98
N ARG A 47 -1.50 -17.76 -16.91
CA ARG A 47 -1.86 -16.35 -17.15
C ARG A 47 -2.71 -15.84 -16.00
N ASP A 48 -2.20 -14.74 -15.44
CA ASP A 48 -2.89 -13.67 -14.73
C ASP A 48 -3.41 -13.93 -13.32
N VAL A 49 -2.45 -14.13 -12.41
CA VAL A 49 -2.48 -13.37 -11.14
C VAL A 49 -1.69 -12.09 -11.40
N THR A 50 -2.36 -10.97 -11.64
CA THR A 50 -1.68 -9.66 -11.77
C THR A 50 -1.25 -9.20 -10.38
N VAL A 51 0.06 -9.27 -10.16
CA VAL A 51 0.73 -9.00 -8.89
C VAL A 51 1.21 -7.55 -8.87
N PHE A 52 0.69 -6.76 -7.94
CA PHE A 52 1.05 -5.34 -7.76
C PHE A 52 2.50 -5.03 -7.33
N ASP A 53 3.27 -6.06 -6.97
CA ASP A 53 4.66 -5.93 -6.51
C ASP A 53 5.63 -6.94 -7.14
N ALA A 54 5.26 -7.49 -8.30
CA ALA A 54 6.32 -7.82 -9.23
C ALA A 54 7.09 -6.51 -9.45
N PRO A 55 8.44 -6.49 -9.39
CA PRO A 55 9.08 -5.67 -10.38
C PRO A 55 8.57 -6.26 -11.69
N GLU A 56 7.46 -5.73 -12.22
CA GLU A 56 7.45 -5.53 -13.64
C GLU A 56 8.79 -4.82 -13.86
N LEU A 57 9.73 -5.56 -14.43
CA LEU A 57 10.34 -5.09 -15.65
C LEU A 57 9.17 -4.65 -16.55
N VAL A 58 8.55 -3.51 -16.23
CA VAL A 58 8.18 -2.56 -17.24
C VAL A 58 9.56 -2.29 -17.79
N THR A 59 9.93 -3.05 -18.81
CA THR A 59 10.88 -2.59 -19.80
C THR A 59 10.50 -1.15 -19.95
N ALA A 60 11.40 -0.25 -19.51
CA ALA A 60 11.23 1.18 -19.68
C ALA A 60 10.52 1.33 -21.01
N VAL A 61 9.34 1.97 -21.03
CA VAL A 61 8.70 2.32 -22.30
C VAL A 61 9.85 2.91 -23.11
N ASP A 62 10.29 2.20 -24.16
CA ASP A 62 11.66 2.30 -24.66
C ASP A 62 12.00 3.77 -24.88
N GLY A 63 12.79 4.37 -23.97
CA GLY A 63 13.20 5.78 -24.03
C GLY A 63 12.82 6.70 -22.85
N ASP A 64 11.93 6.35 -21.92
CA ASP A 64 11.56 7.27 -20.83
C ASP A 64 12.48 7.17 -19.59
N ASP A 65 12.86 8.33 -19.04
CA ASP A 65 13.69 8.39 -17.85
C ASP A 65 12.92 8.02 -16.56
N ALA A 66 13.66 7.75 -15.47
CA ALA A 66 13.08 7.30 -14.21
C ALA A 66 12.08 8.31 -13.59
N TRP A 67 12.28 9.61 -13.77
CA TRP A 67 11.34 10.64 -13.30
C TRP A 67 10.02 10.53 -14.04
N THR A 68 10.06 10.56 -15.37
CA THR A 68 8.86 10.46 -16.22
C THR A 68 8.08 9.17 -15.94
N SER A 69 8.78 8.06 -15.75
CA SER A 69 8.16 6.79 -15.32
C SER A 69 7.46 6.91 -13.97
N SER A 70 8.08 7.54 -12.97
CA SER A 70 7.47 7.77 -11.66
C SER A 70 6.28 8.74 -11.73
N VAL A 71 6.33 9.79 -12.58
CA VAL A 71 5.18 10.68 -12.81
C VAL A 71 3.98 9.88 -13.32
N ARG A 72 4.16 9.06 -14.36
CA ARG A 72 3.06 8.25 -14.91
C ARG A 72 2.51 7.24 -13.90
N ARG A 73 3.38 6.61 -13.11
CA ARG A 73 2.94 5.72 -12.01
C ARG A 73 2.12 6.46 -10.96
N GLY A 74 2.57 7.64 -10.55
CA GLY A 74 1.86 8.48 -9.58
C GLY A 74 0.52 8.96 -10.12
N ASP A 75 0.47 9.36 -11.39
CA ASP A 75 -0.77 9.75 -12.07
C ASP A 75 -1.78 8.60 -12.10
N LYS A 76 -1.34 7.40 -12.51
CA LYS A 76 -2.20 6.20 -12.53
C LYS A 76 -2.71 5.84 -11.13
N LEU A 77 -1.85 5.92 -10.11
CA LEU A 77 -2.25 5.70 -8.70
C LEU A 77 -3.28 6.73 -8.24
N LEU A 78 -3.08 8.01 -8.56
CA LEU A 78 -4.02 9.07 -8.21
C LEU A 78 -5.38 8.83 -8.85
N GLN A 79 -5.42 8.52 -10.16
CA GLN A 79 -6.65 8.15 -10.85
C GLN A 79 -7.34 6.96 -10.18
N GLY A 80 -6.60 5.89 -9.88
CA GLY A 80 -7.13 4.71 -9.19
C GLY A 80 -7.71 5.03 -7.81
N MET A 81 -7.08 5.94 -7.05
CA MET A 81 -7.58 6.40 -5.75
C MET A 81 -8.89 7.20 -5.85
N HIS A 82 -9.11 7.98 -6.90
CA HIS A 82 -10.39 8.70 -7.10
C HIS A 82 -11.50 7.80 -7.66
N MET A 83 -11.16 6.87 -8.56
CA MET A 83 -12.15 6.00 -9.21
C MET A 83 -12.89 5.07 -8.23
N SER A 84 -14.06 4.58 -8.65
CA SER A 84 -14.73 3.47 -7.99
C SER A 84 -13.87 2.21 -8.04
N ASN A 85 -14.15 1.21 -7.20
CA ASN A 85 -13.43 -0.06 -7.22
C ASN A 85 -13.40 -0.70 -8.62
N LYS A 86 -14.55 -0.74 -9.31
CA LYS A 86 -14.65 -1.25 -10.68
C LYS A 86 -13.86 -0.42 -11.69
N GLY A 87 -13.95 0.92 -11.62
CA GLY A 87 -13.22 1.79 -12.54
C GLY A 87 -11.71 1.69 -12.36
N ALA A 88 -11.24 1.57 -11.12
CA ALA A 88 -9.84 1.29 -10.83
C ALA A 88 -9.43 -0.10 -11.35
N ALA A 89 -10.30 -1.11 -11.28
CA ALA A 89 -10.00 -2.45 -11.80
C ALA A 89 -9.77 -2.42 -13.31
N GLU A 90 -10.66 -1.75 -14.04
CA GLU A 90 -10.52 -1.51 -15.48
C GLU A 90 -9.22 -0.75 -15.80
N LEU A 91 -8.89 0.33 -15.06
CA LEU A 91 -7.65 1.11 -15.24
C LEU A 91 -6.38 0.27 -15.07
N TYR A 92 -6.40 -0.70 -14.15
CA TYR A 92 -5.28 -1.58 -13.87
C TYR A 92 -5.32 -2.89 -14.65
N GLY A 93 -6.32 -3.09 -15.52
CA GLY A 93 -6.50 -4.35 -16.25
C GLY A 93 -6.74 -5.53 -15.31
N MET A 94 -7.29 -5.27 -14.13
CA MET A 94 -7.75 -6.30 -13.20
C MET A 94 -9.17 -6.72 -13.56
N GLY A 95 -9.59 -7.89 -13.05
CA GLY A 95 -10.93 -8.42 -13.27
C GLY A 95 -12.03 -7.54 -12.67
N GLU A 96 -12.74 -8.02 -11.65
CA GLU A 96 -13.92 -7.31 -11.14
C GLU A 96 -13.58 -6.24 -10.09
N SER A 97 -12.38 -6.26 -9.51
CA SER A 97 -12.02 -5.48 -8.32
C SER A 97 -10.52 -5.22 -8.23
N VAL A 98 -10.13 -4.05 -7.68
CA VAL A 98 -8.76 -3.76 -7.22
C VAL A 98 -8.57 -4.05 -5.73
N GLU A 99 -9.64 -4.47 -5.03
CA GLU A 99 -9.54 -4.75 -3.60
C GLU A 99 -8.50 -5.82 -3.33
N SER A 100 -7.71 -5.59 -2.28
CA SER A 100 -6.83 -6.64 -1.78
C SER A 100 -7.66 -7.82 -1.28
N PRO A 101 -7.27 -9.07 -1.58
CA PRO A 101 -7.89 -10.24 -0.99
C PRO A 101 -7.54 -10.38 0.52
N TYR A 102 -6.62 -9.55 1.03
CA TYR A 102 -6.18 -9.56 2.42
C TYR A 102 -6.89 -8.47 3.22
N ASP A 103 -7.67 -8.88 4.20
CA ASP A 103 -8.41 -7.98 5.10
C ASP A 103 -8.36 -8.43 6.56
N GLY A 104 -8.70 -7.52 7.48
CA GLY A 104 -8.63 -7.75 8.93
C GLY A 104 -7.23 -7.56 9.50
N ASP A 105 -6.99 -8.18 10.66
CA ASP A 105 -5.71 -8.05 11.37
C ASP A 105 -4.57 -8.87 10.73
N LEU A 106 -4.88 -9.77 9.81
CA LEU A 106 -3.96 -10.64 9.07
C LEU A 106 -3.00 -11.48 9.93
N HIS A 107 -3.25 -11.73 11.22
CA HIS A 107 -2.34 -12.53 12.05
C HIS A 107 -2.10 -13.93 11.46
N GLY A 108 -3.16 -14.71 11.30
CA GLY A 108 -3.07 -16.07 10.76
C GLY A 108 -2.63 -16.08 9.29
N ALA A 109 -3.04 -15.07 8.51
CA ALA A 109 -2.67 -14.98 7.11
C ALA A 109 -1.16 -14.74 6.95
N LEU A 110 -0.59 -13.78 7.68
CA LEU A 110 0.84 -13.51 7.70
C LEU A 110 1.64 -14.73 8.16
N GLU A 111 1.24 -15.37 9.25
CA GLU A 111 1.88 -16.59 9.74
C GLU A 111 1.87 -17.70 8.68
N SER A 112 0.71 -17.98 8.09
CA SER A 112 0.58 -19.00 7.03
C SER A 112 1.43 -18.72 5.79
N TRP A 113 1.73 -17.44 5.54
CA TRP A 113 2.63 -16.97 4.49
C TRP A 113 4.07 -16.76 4.99
N GLY A 114 4.47 -17.39 6.10
CA GLY A 114 5.86 -17.46 6.54
C GLY A 114 6.38 -16.22 7.26
N TYR A 115 5.50 -15.30 7.68
CA TYR A 115 5.87 -14.14 8.48
C TYR A 115 5.85 -14.43 9.99
N ASN A 116 6.71 -13.72 10.72
CA ASN A 116 6.72 -13.62 12.18
C ASN A 116 6.48 -12.16 12.55
N ASP A 117 5.41 -11.90 13.29
CA ASP A 117 5.01 -10.54 13.68
C ASP A 117 4.44 -10.44 15.11
N ASN A 118 4.35 -11.54 15.84
CA ASN A 118 3.65 -11.60 17.12
C ASN A 118 4.50 -12.15 18.27
N SER A 119 5.81 -12.36 18.07
CA SER A 119 6.66 -12.78 19.20
C SER A 119 6.92 -11.63 20.17
N GLU A 120 6.97 -11.94 21.46
CA GLU A 120 7.28 -10.97 22.53
C GLU A 120 8.64 -10.27 22.30
N ALA A 121 9.60 -10.99 21.72
CA ALA A 121 10.90 -10.43 21.37
C ALA A 121 10.78 -9.33 20.30
N LEU A 122 9.97 -9.55 19.25
CA LEU A 122 9.75 -8.56 18.20
C LEU A 122 8.98 -7.35 18.71
N LYS A 123 7.99 -7.54 19.57
CA LYS A 123 7.25 -6.43 20.23
C LYS A 123 8.19 -5.52 21.02
N LYS A 124 9.10 -6.10 21.82
CA LYS A 124 10.11 -5.32 22.57
C LYS A 124 11.09 -4.56 21.68
N VAL A 125 11.42 -5.10 20.51
CA VAL A 125 12.28 -4.39 19.54
C VAL A 125 11.49 -3.24 18.90
N ALA A 126 10.27 -3.50 18.42
CA ALA A 126 9.43 -2.49 17.79
C ALA A 126 9.07 -1.33 18.75
N ASP A 127 8.80 -1.62 20.01
CA ASP A 127 8.45 -0.61 21.02
C ASP A 127 9.56 0.44 21.23
N LYS A 128 10.83 0.01 21.16
CA LYS A 128 11.99 0.92 21.26
C LYS A 128 12.07 1.92 20.11
N GLU A 129 11.73 1.48 18.90
CA GLU A 129 11.69 2.32 17.71
C GLU A 129 10.46 3.25 17.71
N CYS A 130 9.47 2.97 18.55
CA CYS A 130 8.18 3.63 18.51
C CYS A 130 8.13 4.98 19.26
N ASN A 131 9.24 5.42 19.83
CA ASN A 131 9.41 6.78 20.32
C ASN A 131 9.91 7.72 19.20
N MET A 132 9.00 8.51 18.67
CA MET A 132 9.23 9.41 17.54
C MET A 132 10.02 10.68 17.92
N ASP A 133 10.26 10.91 19.21
CA ASP A 133 11.04 12.02 19.75
C ASP A 133 12.25 11.55 20.57
N SER A 134 12.85 10.42 20.15
CA SER A 134 14.15 10.02 20.70
C SER A 134 15.30 10.70 19.95
N ALA A 135 16.33 11.13 20.69
CA ALA A 135 17.59 11.60 20.12
C ALA A 135 18.32 10.51 19.31
N SER A 136 18.19 9.23 19.72
CA SER A 136 18.70 8.11 18.93
C SER A 136 17.81 7.79 17.73
N GLY A 137 16.52 8.15 17.80
CA GLY A 137 15.50 7.89 16.78
C GLY A 137 15.31 9.07 15.83
N HIS A 138 14.06 9.56 15.72
CA HIS A 138 13.64 10.47 14.67
C HIS A 138 13.69 11.97 15.00
N MET A 139 13.56 12.37 16.28
CA MET A 139 13.43 13.78 16.71
C MET A 139 12.33 14.54 15.95
N LEU A 140 11.09 14.03 16.01
CA LEU A 140 9.92 14.59 15.31
C LEU A 140 8.99 15.37 16.24
N LYS A 141 9.48 15.89 17.38
CA LYS A 141 8.65 16.61 18.37
C LYS A 141 7.82 17.72 17.74
N LYS A 142 8.46 18.61 16.98
CA LYS A 142 7.79 19.75 16.35
C LYS A 142 6.75 19.29 15.34
N THR A 143 7.09 18.34 14.48
CA THR A 143 6.18 17.77 13.48
C THR A 143 4.95 17.14 14.13
N PHE A 144 5.14 16.34 15.18
CA PHE A 144 4.04 15.70 15.90
C PHE A 144 3.19 16.73 16.65
N GLY A 145 3.81 17.72 17.28
CA GLY A 145 3.12 18.84 17.93
C GLY A 145 2.20 19.59 16.97
N ASP A 146 2.70 19.98 15.79
CA ASP A 146 1.92 20.71 14.78
C ASP A 146 0.78 19.88 14.18
N LEU A 147 0.91 18.55 14.20
CA LEU A 147 -0.12 17.62 13.73
C LEU A 147 -1.05 17.12 14.84
N GLY A 148 -0.86 17.58 16.08
CA GLY A 148 -1.66 17.16 17.23
C GLY A 148 -1.47 15.70 17.65
N MET A 149 -0.28 15.13 17.43
CA MET A 149 0.06 13.74 17.75
C MET A 149 1.03 13.63 18.93
N THR A 150 0.92 12.55 19.70
CA THR A 150 1.90 12.21 20.74
C THR A 150 3.10 11.47 20.15
N THR A 151 4.30 11.71 20.67
CA THR A 151 5.54 11.08 20.17
C THR A 151 5.90 9.75 20.86
N LYS A 152 5.29 9.45 22.01
CA LYS A 152 5.64 8.28 22.83
C LYS A 152 4.93 7.00 22.41
N PRO A 153 5.52 5.82 22.67
CA PRO A 153 4.84 4.54 22.54
C PRO A 153 3.72 4.34 23.56
N LYS A 154 2.78 3.42 23.26
CA LYS A 154 1.72 2.97 24.19
C LYS A 154 2.27 2.44 25.52
N SER A 155 3.40 1.73 25.49
CA SER A 155 4.08 1.24 26.70
C SER A 155 4.51 2.35 27.67
N GLN A 156 4.61 3.59 27.18
CA GLN A 156 5.01 4.78 27.94
C GLN A 156 3.88 5.82 28.00
N GLY A 157 2.64 5.40 27.79
CA GLY A 157 1.44 6.25 27.89
C GLY A 157 1.22 7.21 26.71
N GLY A 158 1.87 6.99 25.56
CA GLY A 158 1.55 7.68 24.32
C GLY A 158 0.63 6.86 23.40
N SER A 159 0.45 7.32 22.17
CA SER A 159 -0.51 6.74 21.22
C SER A 159 0.15 5.97 20.07
N ASN A 160 1.49 5.91 20.03
CA ASN A 160 2.21 5.16 18.99
C ASN A 160 2.26 3.66 19.32
N GLU A 161 1.94 2.83 18.34
CA GLU A 161 2.10 1.38 18.38
C GLU A 161 2.89 0.94 17.14
N CYS A 162 3.94 0.16 17.35
CA CYS A 162 4.83 -0.24 16.26
C CYS A 162 4.92 -1.76 16.15
N PHE A 163 5.02 -2.22 14.91
CA PHE A 163 5.03 -3.61 14.53
C PHE A 163 6.31 -3.91 13.76
N LEU A 164 7.01 -4.96 14.16
CA LEU A 164 8.13 -5.51 13.42
C LEU A 164 7.71 -6.85 12.83
N ILE A 165 7.69 -6.91 11.50
CA ILE A 165 7.20 -8.05 10.72
C ILE A 165 8.37 -8.61 9.90
N GLN A 166 8.65 -9.89 10.07
CA GLN A 166 9.83 -10.55 9.51
C GLN A 166 9.43 -11.79 8.72
N HIS A 167 9.89 -11.92 7.48
CA HIS A 167 9.66 -13.13 6.68
C HIS A 167 10.82 -14.12 6.86
N TYR A 168 10.97 -14.59 8.10
CA TYR A 168 11.86 -15.65 8.59
C TYR A 168 11.57 -15.90 10.09
N ASN A 169 12.05 -17.01 10.65
CA ASN A 169 11.80 -17.43 12.04
C ASN A 169 10.30 -17.46 12.40
N SER A 170 9.42 -17.67 11.41
CA SER A 170 7.98 -17.77 11.61
C SER A 170 7.60 -19.07 12.31
N PRO A 171 6.50 -19.10 13.10
CA PRO A 171 5.93 -20.34 13.59
C PRO A 171 5.60 -21.36 12.47
N ALA A 172 5.33 -20.89 11.24
CA ALA A 172 5.07 -21.75 10.09
C ALA A 172 6.33 -22.37 9.44
N VAL A 173 7.52 -22.00 9.90
CA VAL A 173 8.78 -22.59 9.38
C VAL A 173 8.83 -24.08 9.69
N ILE A 174 9.15 -24.87 8.66
CA ILE A 174 9.37 -26.31 8.79
C ILE A 174 10.60 -26.54 9.66
N LEU A 175 10.41 -27.25 10.77
CA LEU A 175 11.46 -27.57 11.74
C LEU A 175 12.35 -28.71 11.21
N ASP A 176 13.61 -28.73 11.66
CA ASP A 176 14.48 -29.87 11.40
C ASP A 176 13.90 -31.13 12.09
N GLU A 177 13.84 -32.23 11.34
CA GLU A 177 13.19 -33.46 11.82
C GLU A 177 13.89 -34.08 13.01
N LYS A 178 15.23 -33.94 13.10
CA LYS A 178 16.07 -34.63 14.08
C LYS A 178 15.98 -34.01 15.46
N ASP A 179 15.99 -32.68 15.55
CA ASP A 179 16.05 -31.95 16.81
C ASP A 179 14.82 -31.07 17.08
N LYS A 180 13.87 -31.00 16.13
CA LYS A 180 12.67 -30.15 16.20
C LYS A 180 13.00 -28.68 16.44
N THR A 181 14.14 -28.22 15.94
CA THR A 181 14.55 -26.81 16.02
C THR A 181 14.30 -26.07 14.71
N GLN A 182 14.31 -24.73 14.78
CA GLN A 182 14.25 -23.91 13.57
C GLN A 182 15.59 -24.00 12.82
N PRO A 183 15.57 -24.31 11.51
CA PRO A 183 16.78 -24.26 10.69
C PRO A 183 17.39 -22.85 10.67
N GLU A 184 18.68 -22.76 10.31
CA GLU A 184 19.32 -21.48 10.02
C GLU A 184 18.52 -20.70 8.97
N LYS A 185 18.43 -19.36 9.09
CA LYS A 185 17.64 -18.47 8.21
C LYS A 185 17.77 -18.80 6.72
N ALA A 186 18.97 -19.10 6.23
CA ALA A 186 19.21 -19.41 4.82
C ALA A 186 18.55 -20.72 4.32
N LYS A 187 18.21 -21.63 5.24
CA LYS A 187 17.65 -22.97 4.98
C LYS A 187 16.17 -23.08 5.34
N GLN A 188 15.53 -21.99 5.77
CA GLN A 188 14.14 -22.02 6.21
C GLN A 188 13.16 -22.05 5.03
N PHE A 189 12.17 -22.94 5.14
CA PHE A 189 11.03 -23.08 4.25
C PHE A 189 9.74 -23.16 5.08
N TYR A 190 8.60 -22.87 4.46
CA TYR A 190 7.28 -23.03 5.05
C TYR A 190 6.29 -23.56 4.01
N LYS A 191 5.22 -24.20 4.47
CA LYS A 191 4.13 -24.66 3.60
C LYS A 191 3.03 -23.59 3.55
N ALA A 192 2.84 -22.96 2.39
CA ALA A 192 1.83 -21.93 2.20
C ALA A 192 0.41 -22.53 2.14
N PRO A 193 -0.66 -21.71 2.28
CA PRO A 193 -2.05 -22.18 2.19
C PRO A 193 -2.40 -22.90 0.89
N CYS A 194 -1.72 -22.58 -0.21
CA CYS A 194 -1.89 -23.27 -1.50
C CYS A 194 -1.25 -24.67 -1.54
N GLY A 195 -0.64 -25.13 -0.45
CA GLY A 195 0.02 -26.44 -0.34
C GLY A 195 1.46 -26.48 -0.85
N THR A 196 1.89 -25.45 -1.59
CA THR A 196 3.26 -25.31 -2.11
C THR A 196 4.22 -24.89 -0.99
N GLU A 197 5.43 -25.44 -1.03
CA GLU A 197 6.51 -25.03 -0.15
C GLU A 197 7.22 -23.79 -0.69
N PHE A 198 7.39 -22.79 0.17
CA PHE A 198 8.07 -21.54 -0.14
C PHE A 198 9.32 -21.38 0.71
N ARG A 199 10.37 -20.83 0.10
CA ARG A 199 11.56 -20.41 0.82
C ARG A 199 11.30 -19.06 1.48
N ILE A 200 11.76 -18.87 2.72
CA ILE A 200 11.70 -17.54 3.32
C ILE A 200 12.56 -16.55 2.52
N THR A 201 12.17 -15.28 2.55
CA THR A 201 12.83 -14.23 1.75
C THR A 201 13.79 -13.39 2.59
N GLY A 202 13.60 -13.37 3.91
CA GLY A 202 14.33 -12.49 4.81
C GLY A 202 13.83 -11.04 4.80
N ALA A 203 12.60 -10.80 4.30
CA ALA A 203 11.96 -9.48 4.33
C ALA A 203 11.80 -8.98 5.77
N GLU A 204 11.90 -7.68 5.94
CA GLU A 204 11.78 -7.00 7.24
C GLU A 204 11.00 -5.72 7.03
N HIS A 205 10.00 -5.50 7.88
CA HIS A 205 9.13 -4.35 7.85
C HIS A 205 8.94 -3.81 9.26
N THR A 206 9.16 -2.51 9.44
CA THR A 206 8.79 -1.81 10.67
C THR A 206 7.72 -0.80 10.32
N VAL A 207 6.54 -0.94 10.90
CA VAL A 207 5.39 -0.06 10.70
C VAL A 207 4.99 0.52 12.03
N GLY A 208 4.98 1.85 12.14
CA GLY A 208 4.36 2.56 13.25
C GLY A 208 2.92 2.95 12.92
N VAL A 209 2.08 3.03 13.95
CA VAL A 209 0.71 3.55 13.83
C VAL A 209 0.45 4.49 14.99
N ASN A 210 -0.10 5.66 14.70
CA ASN A 210 -0.73 6.54 15.68
C ASN A 210 -2.22 6.63 15.34
N ALA A 211 -3.04 5.78 15.97
CA ALA A 211 -4.46 5.69 15.66
C ALA A 211 -5.23 6.96 16.03
N GLU A 212 -4.86 7.59 17.15
CA GLU A 212 -5.46 8.86 17.61
C GLU A 212 -5.16 10.00 16.63
N GLY A 213 -3.91 10.07 16.19
CA GLY A 213 -3.41 11.00 15.17
C GLY A 213 -3.77 10.64 13.74
N ALA A 214 -4.47 9.52 13.52
CA ALA A 214 -4.85 9.05 12.19
C ALA A 214 -3.66 8.86 11.23
N ALA A 215 -2.55 8.28 11.72
CA ALA A 215 -1.30 8.19 10.99
C ALA A 215 -0.68 6.78 10.94
N ILE A 216 -0.06 6.45 9.81
CA ILE A 216 0.81 5.28 9.64
C ILE A 216 2.23 5.76 9.31
N PHE A 217 3.24 5.10 9.86
CA PHE A 217 4.66 5.37 9.63
C PHE A 217 5.33 4.16 8.98
N ALA A 218 5.74 4.31 7.72
CA ALA A 218 6.60 3.34 7.07
C ALA A 218 8.06 3.60 7.49
N MET A 219 8.55 2.80 8.45
CA MET A 219 9.83 3.04 9.12
C MET A 219 10.99 2.28 8.47
N ASP A 220 10.83 0.97 8.31
CA ASP A 220 11.75 0.13 7.57
C ASP A 220 10.98 -0.71 6.54
N ILE A 221 11.48 -0.74 5.31
CA ILE A 221 10.84 -1.43 4.19
C ILE A 221 11.91 -2.19 3.41
N LYS A 222 12.13 -3.44 3.81
CA LYS A 222 12.95 -4.38 3.04
C LYS A 222 12.05 -5.41 2.37
N SER A 223 11.62 -5.09 1.14
CA SER A 223 10.65 -5.90 0.40
C SER A 223 11.12 -7.36 0.20
N PRO A 224 10.18 -8.32 0.08
CA PRO A 224 10.51 -9.72 -0.19
C PRO A 224 11.44 -9.93 -1.38
N ALA A 225 11.21 -9.24 -2.50
CA ALA A 225 12.07 -9.36 -3.68
C ALA A 225 13.51 -8.87 -3.41
N LYS A 226 13.66 -7.76 -2.69
CA LYS A 226 14.97 -7.18 -2.34
C LYS A 226 15.71 -8.07 -1.33
N ALA A 227 15.02 -8.53 -0.30
CA ALA A 227 15.58 -9.39 0.73
C ALA A 227 15.99 -10.75 0.16
N ALA A 228 15.13 -11.37 -0.64
CA ALA A 228 15.39 -12.63 -1.32
C ALA A 228 16.65 -12.54 -2.19
N ARG A 229 16.83 -11.41 -2.91
CA ARG A 229 18.05 -11.21 -3.71
C ARG A 229 19.33 -11.31 -2.88
N SER A 230 19.35 -10.70 -1.71
CA SER A 230 20.50 -10.75 -0.80
C SER A 230 20.68 -12.13 -0.19
N LEU A 231 19.59 -12.78 0.23
CA LEU A 231 19.64 -14.05 0.95
C LEU A 231 19.91 -15.24 0.01
N TRP A 232 19.23 -15.28 -1.14
CA TRP A 232 19.29 -16.38 -2.11
C TRP A 232 20.41 -16.19 -3.14
N ARG A 233 21.08 -15.03 -3.13
CA ARG A 233 22.16 -14.66 -4.07
C ARG A 233 21.72 -14.66 -5.55
N ARG A 234 20.42 -14.48 -5.81
CA ARG A 234 19.84 -14.32 -7.15
C ARG A 234 18.51 -13.57 -7.07
N ALA A 235 18.06 -13.01 -8.17
CA ALA A 235 16.70 -12.48 -8.23
C ALA A 235 15.67 -13.61 -7.99
N ALA A 236 14.67 -13.31 -7.17
CA ALA A 236 13.49 -14.15 -7.04
C ALA A 236 12.60 -13.97 -8.26
N LYS A 237 12.00 -15.06 -8.72
CA LYS A 237 10.85 -14.99 -9.63
C LYS A 237 9.59 -14.63 -8.84
N ILE A 238 8.57 -14.13 -9.52
CA ILE A 238 7.35 -13.63 -8.87
C ILE A 238 6.61 -14.78 -8.15
N GLU A 239 6.59 -15.96 -8.76
CA GLU A 239 5.97 -17.18 -8.24
C GLU A 239 6.70 -17.78 -7.03
N GLU A 240 7.93 -17.34 -6.75
CA GLU A 240 8.72 -17.80 -5.59
C GLU A 240 8.53 -16.93 -4.34
N LEU A 241 7.83 -15.81 -4.47
CA LEU A 241 7.63 -14.85 -3.38
C LEU A 241 6.28 -15.11 -2.69
N PRO A 242 6.16 -14.78 -1.38
CA PRO A 242 4.89 -14.88 -0.67
C PRO A 242 3.80 -14.07 -1.37
N HIS A 243 2.56 -14.53 -1.29
CA HIS A 243 1.46 -13.77 -1.89
C HIS A 243 1.17 -12.48 -1.12
N ILE A 244 1.23 -12.50 0.22
CA ILE A 244 1.28 -11.27 1.02
C ILE A 244 2.71 -10.76 0.94
N ARG A 245 2.96 -9.80 0.06
CA ARG A 245 4.30 -9.19 -0.14
C ARG A 245 4.26 -7.69 -0.32
N SER A 246 3.07 -7.14 -0.53
CA SER A 246 2.91 -5.73 -0.76
C SER A 246 3.00 -4.99 0.57
N PHE A 247 3.70 -3.86 0.57
CA PHE A 247 3.81 -3.08 1.80
C PHE A 247 2.47 -2.39 2.15
N SER A 248 1.56 -2.22 1.18
CA SER A 248 0.19 -1.76 1.45
C SER A 248 -0.58 -2.78 2.30
N ASP A 249 -0.54 -4.07 1.97
CA ASP A 249 -1.20 -5.13 2.77
C ASP A 249 -0.56 -5.27 4.17
N ILE A 250 0.77 -5.19 4.25
CA ILE A 250 1.50 -5.20 5.53
C ILE A 250 1.07 -4.00 6.39
N SER A 251 0.98 -2.81 5.80
CA SER A 251 0.53 -1.60 6.51
C SER A 251 -0.95 -1.68 6.89
N TRP A 252 -1.78 -2.34 6.07
CA TRP A 252 -3.18 -2.62 6.37
C TRP A 252 -3.34 -3.47 7.62
N ALA A 253 -2.58 -4.56 7.74
CA ALA A 253 -2.57 -5.41 8.94
C ALA A 253 -2.32 -4.57 10.20
N CYS A 254 -1.28 -3.73 10.17
CA CYS A 254 -0.90 -2.87 11.30
C CYS A 254 -1.97 -1.82 11.63
N TRP A 255 -2.50 -1.16 10.61
CA TRP A 255 -3.58 -0.18 10.78
C TRP A 255 -4.84 -0.81 11.37
N ASN A 256 -5.26 -1.96 10.84
CA ASN A 256 -6.44 -2.68 11.30
C ASN A 256 -6.34 -3.05 12.78
N ARG A 257 -5.17 -3.53 13.21
CA ARG A 257 -4.86 -3.87 14.62
C ARG A 257 -4.92 -2.65 15.54
N ALA A 258 -4.25 -1.56 15.16
CA ALA A 258 -4.05 -0.42 16.04
C ALA A 258 -5.24 0.56 16.05
N ALA A 259 -6.00 0.67 14.96
CA ALA A 259 -7.09 1.63 14.82
C ALA A 259 -8.36 1.27 15.63
N ALA A 260 -8.41 0.09 16.26
CA ALA A 260 -9.44 -0.33 17.23
C ALA A 260 -10.89 -0.06 16.76
N GLY A 261 -11.18 -0.28 15.47
CA GLY A 261 -12.49 -0.06 14.87
C GLY A 261 -12.69 1.31 14.18
N ASN A 262 -11.81 2.29 14.41
CA ASN A 262 -11.84 3.58 13.71
C ASN A 262 -10.99 3.56 12.42
N ILE A 263 -11.14 2.50 11.63
CA ILE A 263 -10.30 2.20 10.47
C ILE A 263 -10.46 3.26 9.35
N GLN A 264 -11.59 3.96 9.31
CA GLN A 264 -11.87 4.98 8.29
C GLN A 264 -11.16 6.32 8.55
N ASN A 265 -10.68 6.56 9.77
CA ASN A 265 -10.03 7.81 10.17
C ASN A 265 -8.52 7.75 9.90
N ILE A 266 -8.14 7.56 8.64
CA ILE A 266 -6.75 7.72 8.19
C ILE A 266 -6.59 9.10 7.57
N LYS A 267 -5.56 9.86 8.00
CA LYS A 267 -5.25 11.23 7.57
C LYS A 267 -3.83 11.38 7.05
N TYR A 268 -2.89 10.61 7.58
CA TYR A 268 -1.48 10.79 7.30
C TYR A 268 -0.78 9.46 7.00
N LEU A 269 0.05 9.45 5.96
CA LEU A 269 0.92 8.32 5.64
C LEU A 269 2.35 8.84 5.54
N PHE A 270 3.21 8.40 6.46
CA PHE A 270 4.61 8.81 6.53
C PHE A 270 5.52 7.78 5.89
N VAL A 271 6.60 8.26 5.28
CA VAL A 271 7.78 7.46 4.95
C VAL A 271 8.96 8.08 5.66
N THR A 272 9.61 7.32 6.54
CA THR A 272 10.68 7.85 7.39
C THR A 272 12.06 7.61 6.80
N MET A 273 13.00 8.55 7.05
CA MET A 273 14.43 8.40 6.80
C MET A 273 14.78 7.76 5.44
N ILE A 274 14.36 8.39 4.35
CA ILE A 274 14.43 7.82 3.00
C ILE A 274 15.89 7.66 2.55
N ILE A 275 16.38 6.41 2.50
CA ILE A 275 17.70 6.05 1.95
C ILE A 275 17.66 5.62 0.48
N ASN A 276 16.48 5.38 -0.08
CA ASN A 276 16.33 4.87 -1.44
C ASN A 276 16.90 5.89 -2.45
N THR A 277 17.89 5.49 -3.23
CA THR A 277 18.63 6.39 -4.13
C THR A 277 17.75 6.99 -5.22
N GLU A 278 16.87 6.19 -5.82
CA GLU A 278 15.94 6.66 -6.86
C GLU A 278 14.95 7.69 -6.30
N THR A 279 14.35 7.40 -5.15
CA THR A 279 13.46 8.34 -4.47
C THR A 279 14.18 9.63 -4.10
N ASN A 280 15.41 9.56 -3.61
CA ASN A 280 16.20 10.77 -3.31
C ASN A 280 16.51 11.60 -4.57
N ARG A 281 16.68 10.97 -5.73
CA ARG A 281 16.79 11.71 -7.01
C ARG A 281 15.48 12.42 -7.34
N HIS A 282 14.33 11.76 -7.13
CA HIS A 282 13.03 12.40 -7.32
C HIS A 282 12.80 13.55 -6.34
N ILE A 283 13.19 13.41 -5.07
CA ILE A 283 13.14 14.52 -4.09
C ILE A 283 13.92 15.73 -4.60
N LYS A 284 15.18 15.53 -5.02
CA LYS A 284 16.00 16.62 -5.55
C LYS A 284 15.39 17.25 -6.80
N GLN A 285 14.84 16.44 -7.69
CA GLN A 285 14.18 16.94 -8.90
C GLN A 285 12.90 17.75 -8.57
N ALA A 286 12.07 17.28 -7.64
CA ALA A 286 10.89 17.99 -7.16
C ALA A 286 11.27 19.34 -6.52
N LEU A 287 12.30 19.37 -5.66
CA LEU A 287 12.75 20.61 -5.03
C LEU A 287 13.24 21.67 -6.03
N LYS A 288 13.72 21.26 -7.20
CA LYS A 288 14.09 22.19 -8.29
C LYS A 288 12.90 22.82 -8.99
N THR A 289 11.69 22.26 -8.86
CA THR A 289 10.47 22.83 -9.46
C THR A 289 9.82 23.89 -8.58
N LEU A 290 10.34 24.13 -7.37
CA LEU A 290 9.86 25.20 -6.49
C LEU A 290 10.17 26.57 -7.10
N LYS A 291 9.32 27.57 -6.79
CA LYS A 291 9.55 28.97 -7.20
C LYS A 291 10.95 29.47 -6.80
N SER A 292 11.42 29.03 -5.64
CA SER A 292 12.80 29.17 -5.20
C SER A 292 13.39 27.75 -5.11
N PRO A 293 14.12 27.29 -6.16
CA PRO A 293 14.70 25.96 -6.20
C PRO A 293 15.58 25.68 -4.98
N LYS A 294 15.53 24.45 -4.48
CA LYS A 294 16.32 23.99 -3.33
C LYS A 294 17.15 22.76 -3.70
N GLU A 295 18.36 22.69 -3.18
CA GLU A 295 19.26 21.55 -3.38
C GLU A 295 18.92 20.36 -2.46
N GLU A 296 18.30 20.65 -1.32
CA GLU A 296 17.92 19.65 -0.33
C GLU A 296 16.64 20.00 0.41
N ALA A 297 16.03 18.98 1.02
CA ALA A 297 14.86 19.17 1.86
C ALA A 297 15.23 19.93 3.14
N GLU A 298 14.42 20.92 3.48
CA GLU A 298 14.56 21.71 4.70
C GLU A 298 14.00 20.99 5.92
N GLY A 299 14.36 21.47 7.11
CA GLY A 299 13.69 21.10 8.35
C GLY A 299 12.19 21.40 8.31
N TRP A 300 11.43 20.74 9.18
CA TRP A 300 9.97 20.95 9.29
C TRP A 300 9.58 22.45 9.37
N PRO A 301 8.66 22.95 8.51
CA PRO A 301 7.68 22.20 7.72
C PRO A 301 8.15 21.66 6.35
N GLY A 302 9.35 21.98 5.88
CA GLY A 302 9.81 21.54 4.57
C GLY A 302 9.04 22.15 3.40
N SER A 303 8.89 21.39 2.31
CA SER A 303 8.23 21.84 1.07
C SER A 303 7.05 20.93 0.70
N GLU A 304 5.97 21.53 0.18
CA GLU A 304 4.75 20.82 -0.23
C GLU A 304 4.64 20.73 -1.75
N PHE A 305 4.11 19.61 -2.22
CA PHE A 305 3.84 19.34 -3.63
C PHE A 305 2.44 18.77 -3.77
N GLU A 306 1.58 19.50 -4.49
CA GLU A 306 0.22 19.08 -4.82
C GLU A 306 0.25 17.88 -5.78
N MET A 307 -0.65 16.90 -5.60
CA MET A 307 -0.71 15.70 -6.44
C MET A 307 -1.14 15.99 -7.88
N ALA A 308 -1.67 17.18 -8.17
CA ALA A 308 -1.93 17.63 -9.54
C ALA A 308 -0.63 17.94 -10.32
N THR A 309 0.49 18.16 -9.64
CA THR A 309 1.78 18.50 -10.28
C THR A 309 2.61 17.26 -10.60
N ASP A 310 3.48 17.36 -11.61
CA ASP A 310 4.45 16.29 -11.92
C ASP A 310 5.34 15.96 -10.73
N ALA A 311 5.73 16.96 -9.93
CA ALA A 311 6.51 16.74 -8.72
C ALA A 311 5.76 15.89 -7.69
N GLY A 312 4.50 16.23 -7.39
CA GLY A 312 3.66 15.44 -6.49
C GLY A 312 3.49 13.99 -6.99
N LYS A 313 3.18 13.83 -8.28
CA LYS A 313 3.02 12.52 -8.93
C LYS A 313 4.31 11.70 -8.92
N ALA A 314 5.45 12.30 -9.23
CA ALA A 314 6.74 11.60 -9.21
C ALA A 314 7.09 11.10 -7.80
N LEU A 315 6.79 11.89 -6.75
CA LEU A 315 7.02 11.49 -5.38
C LEU A 315 6.06 10.37 -4.93
N LEU A 316 4.78 10.44 -5.32
CA LEU A 316 3.80 9.37 -5.09
C LEU A 316 4.18 8.07 -5.84
N GLY A 317 4.57 8.16 -7.10
CA GLY A 317 4.96 7.02 -7.94
C GLY A 317 6.38 6.51 -7.72
N SER A 318 7.11 7.10 -6.75
CA SER A 318 8.45 6.68 -6.37
C SER A 318 8.45 5.30 -5.68
N PRO A 319 9.60 4.59 -5.66
CA PRO A 319 9.69 3.26 -5.06
C PRO A 319 9.16 3.16 -3.61
N VAL A 320 9.34 4.20 -2.79
CA VAL A 320 8.87 4.21 -1.39
C VAL A 320 7.57 4.99 -1.18
N GLY A 321 7.07 5.72 -2.19
CA GLY A 321 5.80 6.44 -2.11
C GLY A 321 4.59 5.59 -2.49
N ARG A 322 4.78 4.68 -3.46
CA ARG A 322 3.66 3.97 -4.13
C ARG A 322 2.76 3.17 -3.20
N TRP A 323 3.29 2.65 -2.09
CA TRP A 323 2.51 1.85 -1.14
C TRP A 323 1.34 2.65 -0.56
N ALA A 324 1.49 3.96 -0.40
CA ALA A 324 0.47 4.84 0.16
C ALA A 324 -0.75 4.90 -0.78
N GLY A 325 -0.49 5.02 -2.08
CA GLY A 325 -1.55 4.98 -3.10
C GLY A 325 -2.23 3.61 -3.18
N TYR A 326 -1.45 2.52 -3.17
CA TYR A 326 -2.00 1.17 -3.16
C TYR A 326 -2.83 0.88 -1.91
N PHE A 327 -2.38 1.31 -0.74
CA PHE A 327 -3.12 1.17 0.52
C PHE A 327 -4.52 1.79 0.41
N LEU A 328 -4.62 3.04 -0.05
CA LEU A 328 -5.92 3.70 -0.18
C LEU A 328 -6.78 3.09 -1.29
N MET A 329 -6.17 2.67 -2.40
CA MET A 329 -6.88 2.10 -3.54
C MET A 329 -7.41 0.68 -3.27
N GLN A 330 -6.63 -0.17 -2.61
CA GLN A 330 -6.93 -1.60 -2.41
C GLN A 330 -7.85 -1.85 -1.20
N HIS A 331 -7.99 -0.88 -0.29
CA HIS A 331 -8.82 -0.99 0.91
C HIS A 331 -9.95 0.04 0.96
N LYS A 332 -10.37 0.58 -0.20
CA LYS A 332 -11.42 1.61 -0.32
C LYS A 332 -12.67 1.28 0.49
N ARG A 333 -13.20 0.06 0.36
CA ARG A 333 -14.43 -0.37 1.04
C ARG A 333 -14.31 -0.24 2.54
N GLN A 334 -13.21 -0.73 3.11
CA GLN A 334 -12.95 -0.70 4.54
C GLN A 334 -12.64 0.72 5.04
N LEU A 335 -12.02 1.54 4.20
CA LEU A 335 -11.72 2.94 4.47
C LEU A 335 -12.94 3.87 4.34
N GLY A 336 -14.11 3.36 3.95
CA GLY A 336 -15.33 4.16 3.82
C GLY A 336 -15.47 4.90 2.48
N GLY A 337 -14.76 4.47 1.44
CA GLY A 337 -14.89 4.98 0.07
C GLY A 337 -13.56 5.33 -0.60
N SER A 338 -13.65 6.09 -1.69
CA SER A 338 -12.50 6.55 -2.47
C SER A 338 -11.75 7.67 -1.77
N LYS A 339 -10.88 7.32 -0.82
CA LYS A 339 -9.87 8.25 -0.28
C LYS A 339 -8.71 8.41 -1.27
N TYR A 340 -8.11 9.59 -1.27
CA TYR A 340 -7.01 9.95 -2.14
C TYR A 340 -5.94 10.74 -1.39
N ILE A 341 -4.76 10.85 -1.99
CA ILE A 341 -3.69 11.71 -1.47
C ILE A 341 -3.83 13.06 -2.17
N SER A 342 -3.97 14.15 -1.42
CA SER A 342 -4.08 15.50 -2.00
C SER A 342 -2.71 16.12 -2.26
N LYS A 343 -1.78 15.94 -1.32
CA LYS A 343 -0.42 16.46 -1.40
C LYS A 343 0.60 15.62 -0.63
N VAL A 344 1.86 15.85 -0.95
CA VAL A 344 3.00 15.33 -0.19
C VAL A 344 3.84 16.48 0.34
N ARG A 345 4.26 16.37 1.58
CA ARG A 345 5.25 17.24 2.20
C ARG A 345 6.57 16.49 2.33
N VAL A 346 7.64 17.12 1.85
CA VAL A 346 9.02 16.62 1.95
C VAL A 346 9.78 17.49 2.94
N PHE A 347 10.31 16.86 3.99
CA PHE A 347 11.00 17.58 5.06
C PHE A 347 12.10 16.73 5.70
N LYS A 348 12.96 17.37 6.49
CA LYS A 348 13.93 16.74 7.39
C LYS A 348 13.51 16.93 8.84
N SER A 349 13.86 15.98 9.70
CA SER A 349 13.64 16.13 11.14
C SER A 349 14.68 17.07 11.77
N GLU A 350 14.47 17.42 13.04
CA GLU A 350 15.36 18.31 13.81
C GLU A 350 16.71 17.65 14.13
N LYS A 351 16.85 16.35 13.85
CA LYS A 351 18.09 15.59 14.03
C LYS A 351 19.16 16.05 13.02
N PRO A 352 20.36 16.44 13.47
CA PRO A 352 21.47 16.73 12.58
C PRO A 352 21.78 15.55 11.64
N GLY A 353 21.95 15.84 10.35
CA GLY A 353 22.20 14.81 9.34
C GLY A 353 20.99 13.91 9.04
N SER A 354 19.77 14.30 9.43
CA SER A 354 18.57 13.54 9.10
C SER A 354 18.36 13.43 7.59
N LEU A 355 17.84 12.27 7.19
CA LEU A 355 17.42 12.02 5.81
C LEU A 355 16.00 12.55 5.57
N PRO A 356 15.61 12.78 4.31
CA PRO A 356 14.27 13.25 3.99
C PRO A 356 13.16 12.28 4.44
N TYR A 357 12.00 12.86 4.73
CA TYR A 357 10.75 12.20 5.06
C TYR A 357 9.69 12.58 4.04
N PHE A 358 8.74 11.67 3.81
CA PHE A 358 7.46 12.01 3.20
C PHE A 358 6.36 12.05 4.25
N LEU A 359 5.46 13.01 4.10
CA LEU A 359 4.15 13.05 4.73
C LEU A 359 3.10 13.24 3.64
N PHE A 360 2.34 12.19 3.35
CA PHE A 360 1.19 12.24 2.46
C PHE A 360 -0.07 12.60 3.26
N TYR A 361 -0.86 13.53 2.72
CA TYR A 361 -2.14 13.96 3.29
C TYR A 361 -3.26 13.20 2.61
N VAL A 362 -4.08 12.51 3.40
CA VAL A 362 -5.21 11.72 2.92
C VAL A 362 -6.49 12.54 3.05
N GLU A 363 -7.22 12.63 1.95
CA GLU A 363 -8.54 13.23 1.86
C GLU A 363 -9.58 12.18 1.45
N GLY A 364 -10.84 12.47 1.74
CA GLY A 364 -11.97 11.63 1.38
C GLY A 364 -12.94 12.34 0.43
N PRO A 365 -13.96 11.64 -0.09
CA PRO A 365 -14.92 12.21 -1.04
C PRO A 365 -15.67 13.43 -0.47
N ASP A 366 -15.84 13.52 0.86
CA ASP A 366 -16.51 14.65 1.51
C ASP A 366 -15.70 15.97 1.46
N ALA A 367 -14.38 15.89 1.20
CA ALA A 367 -13.53 17.07 1.10
C ALA A 367 -13.79 17.84 -0.21
N GLU A 368 -14.07 17.12 -1.32
CA GLU A 368 -14.44 17.73 -2.60
C GLU A 368 -15.79 18.48 -2.51
N ILE A 369 -16.74 17.94 -1.74
CA ILE A 369 -18.07 18.56 -1.55
C ILE A 369 -17.96 19.89 -0.79
N LYS A 370 -17.09 19.97 0.23
CA LYS A 370 -16.92 21.21 1.02
C LYS A 370 -16.34 22.38 0.21
N LEU A 371 -15.49 22.10 -0.78
CA LEU A 371 -14.98 23.13 -1.70
C LEU A 371 -16.08 23.66 -2.64
N VAL A 372 -17.04 22.82 -3.04
CA VAL A 372 -18.15 23.20 -3.92
C VAL A 372 -19.27 23.90 -3.15
N THR A 373 -19.53 23.53 -1.89
CA THR A 373 -20.58 24.16 -1.06
C THR A 373 -20.10 25.39 -0.28
N GLY A 374 -18.78 25.58 -0.13
CA GLY A 374 -18.19 26.73 0.56
C GLY A 374 -18.13 28.03 -0.26
N ALA A 375 -18.54 27.99 -1.53
CA ALA A 375 -18.54 29.16 -2.43
C ALA A 375 -19.83 29.99 -2.40
N GLU A 376 -20.84 29.62 -1.60
CA GLU A 376 -22.11 30.36 -1.48
C GLU A 376 -22.39 30.88 -0.07
N THR A 377 -21.46 31.59 0.57
CA THR A 377 -21.81 32.70 1.49
C THR A 377 -20.59 33.59 1.79
N SER A 378 -20.28 34.52 0.90
CA SER A 378 -19.64 35.79 1.29
C SER A 378 -19.98 36.86 0.26
N GLN A 379 -20.78 37.80 0.70
CA GLN A 379 -21.11 39.01 -0.03
C GLN A 379 -19.86 39.87 -0.21
N LEU A 380 -19.74 40.40 -1.44
CA LEU A 380 -19.21 41.73 -1.77
C LEU A 380 -17.80 42.08 -1.28
N THR A 381 -16.81 41.84 -2.15
CA THR A 381 -15.92 42.92 -2.62
C THR A 381 -15.42 42.60 -4.02
N GLU A 382 -15.62 43.56 -4.94
CA GLU A 382 -15.13 43.57 -6.31
C GLU A 382 -13.60 43.48 -6.39
N ASN A 383 -13.11 42.53 -7.18
CA ASN A 383 -12.17 42.73 -8.29
C ASN A 383 -11.36 41.46 -8.51
N THR A 384 -11.69 40.70 -9.57
CA THR A 384 -10.76 40.17 -10.58
C THR A 384 -11.61 39.49 -11.66
N ARG A 385 -11.78 40.15 -12.82
CA ARG A 385 -12.32 39.52 -14.03
C ARG A 385 -11.16 38.87 -14.80
N ASN A 386 -11.27 37.57 -15.09
CA ASN A 386 -11.30 37.05 -16.48
C ASN A 386 -11.26 35.50 -16.53
N SER A 387 -12.38 34.87 -16.22
CA SER A 387 -13.03 33.86 -17.07
C SER A 387 -14.42 33.60 -16.46
N SER A 388 -15.49 33.84 -17.21
CA SER A 388 -16.85 33.61 -16.70
C SER A 388 -17.27 32.19 -17.08
N VAL A 389 -17.22 31.28 -16.11
CA VAL A 389 -17.90 29.98 -16.22
C VAL A 389 -19.32 30.19 -15.74
N GLU A 390 -20.27 30.09 -16.67
CA GLU A 390 -21.70 30.08 -16.34
C GLU A 390 -22.16 28.62 -16.25
N SER A 391 -22.80 28.25 -15.14
CA SER A 391 -23.38 26.92 -14.98
C SER A 391 -24.89 27.04 -14.81
N ARG A 392 -25.63 26.25 -15.59
CA ARG A 392 -27.09 26.20 -15.53
C ARG A 392 -27.52 24.81 -15.13
N LEU A 393 -28.41 24.73 -14.15
CA LEU A 393 -29.04 23.47 -13.74
C LEU A 393 -30.08 23.09 -14.80
N VAL A 394 -29.86 21.97 -15.49
CA VAL A 394 -30.69 21.57 -16.64
C VAL A 394 -31.79 20.61 -16.21
N LYS A 395 -31.49 19.73 -15.25
CA LYS A 395 -32.48 18.77 -14.75
C LYS A 395 -32.15 18.34 -13.33
N MET A 396 -33.16 18.29 -12.49
CA MET A 396 -33.12 17.66 -11.18
C MET A 396 -34.06 16.45 -11.21
N SER A 397 -33.57 15.29 -10.80
CA SER A 397 -34.41 14.11 -10.58
C SER A 397 -35.42 14.40 -9.46
N THR A 398 -36.63 13.83 -9.56
CA THR A 398 -37.71 14.00 -8.57
C THR A 398 -37.36 13.46 -7.18
N ASP A 399 -36.34 12.60 -7.09
CA ASP A 399 -35.79 12.09 -5.83
C ASP A 399 -34.61 12.91 -5.30
N SER A 400 -34.24 14.00 -5.99
CA SER A 400 -33.09 14.86 -5.69
C SER A 400 -31.73 14.15 -5.66
N LYS A 401 -31.62 12.88 -6.08
CA LYS A 401 -30.38 12.09 -6.04
C LYS A 401 -29.53 12.23 -7.29
N SER A 402 -30.03 12.89 -8.32
CA SER A 402 -29.29 13.13 -9.56
C SER A 402 -29.55 14.53 -10.07
N VAL A 403 -28.48 15.28 -10.29
CA VAL A 403 -28.50 16.62 -10.85
C VAL A 403 -27.61 16.65 -12.08
N VAL A 404 -28.17 17.11 -13.20
CA VAL A 404 -27.40 17.35 -14.43
C VAL A 404 -27.16 18.86 -14.53
N LYS A 405 -25.90 19.27 -14.46
CA LYS A 405 -25.45 20.64 -14.69
C LYS A 405 -24.77 20.73 -16.04
N GLN A 406 -25.09 21.77 -16.79
CA GLN A 406 -24.43 22.10 -18.05
C GLN A 406 -23.54 23.31 -17.83
N HIS A 407 -22.30 23.23 -18.31
CA HIS A 407 -21.29 24.28 -18.19
C HIS A 407 -21.08 24.93 -19.55
N PHE A 408 -21.16 26.26 -19.59
CA PHE A 408 -20.86 27.04 -20.78
C PHE A 408 -19.49 27.70 -20.63
N PHE A 409 -18.60 27.40 -21.56
CA PHE A 409 -17.28 28.02 -21.64
C PHE A 409 -17.31 29.05 -22.77
N HIS A 410 -17.34 30.33 -22.42
CA HIS A 410 -17.23 31.41 -23.38
C HIS A 410 -15.76 31.78 -23.57
N ALA A 411 -15.15 31.31 -24.66
CA ALA A 411 -13.89 31.87 -25.12
C ALA A 411 -14.18 33.16 -25.91
N LYS A 412 -13.60 34.28 -25.48
CA LYS A 412 -13.48 35.47 -26.33
C LYS A 412 -12.11 35.43 -27.00
N PHE A 413 -12.09 35.42 -28.33
CA PHE A 413 -10.89 35.60 -29.14
C PHE A 413 -10.46 37.06 -29.17
#